data_AF-K0CIM0-F1
#
_entry.id   AF-K0CIM0-F1
#
_cell.length_a   1.000
_cell.length_b   1.000
_cell.length_c   1.000
_cell.angle_alpha   90.00
_cell.angle_beta   90.00
_cell.angle_gamma   90.00
#
_symmetry.space_group_name_H-M   'P 1'
#
loop_
_entity.id
_entity.type
_entity.pdbx_description
1 polymer ?
#
loop_
_entity_poly.entity_id
_entity_poly.type
_entity_poly.pdbx_seq_one_letter_code
_entity_poly.pdbx_strand_id
1 'polypeptide(L)'
;MRALLGTVLGLPLALMLCGLLAAILPVDWRQWLVLYLLLSVVLWSALITLAALPASHWRTAVWLVAANGAAWIVLQTTGLYGAAA
;
A
#
# COMPACT_ATOMS: atom_id res chain seq x y z
N MET A 1 3.95 -18.27 8.57
CA MET A 1 3.38 -17.07 9.24
C MET A 1 3.94 -15.75 8.70
N ARG A 2 5.27 -15.57 8.60
CA ARG A 2 5.88 -14.31 8.10
C ARG A 2 5.37 -13.83 6.74
N ALA A 3 5.42 -14.71 5.73
CA ALA A 3 4.91 -14.41 4.40
C ALA A 3 3.39 -14.12 4.40
N LEU A 4 2.65 -14.70 5.35
CA LEU A 4 1.20 -14.52 5.50
C LEU A 4 0.84 -13.13 6.04
N LEU A 5 1.68 -12.58 6.92
CA LEU A 5 1.57 -11.18 7.36
C LEU A 5 1.88 -10.21 6.21
N GLY A 6 2.93 -10.51 5.45
CA GLY A 6 3.29 -9.75 4.25
C GLY A 6 2.19 -9.78 3.18
N THR A 7 1.53 -10.92 2.96
CA THR A 7 0.42 -11.01 2.00
C THR A 7 -0.79 -10.23 2.49
N VAL A 8 -1.25 -10.48 3.72
CA VAL A 8 -2.51 -9.88 4.23
C VAL A 8 -2.38 -8.38 4.46
N LEU A 9 -1.29 -7.91 5.08
CA LEU A 9 -1.11 -6.49 5.40
C LEU A 9 -0.37 -5.72 4.30
N GLY A 10 0.36 -6.42 3.42
CA GLY A 10 1.05 -5.77 2.31
C GLY A 10 0.13 -5.40 1.16
N LEU A 11 -0.94 -6.16 0.92
CA LEU A 11 -1.91 -5.85 -0.15
C LEU A 11 -2.60 -4.48 0.07
N PRO A 12 -3.24 -4.21 1.23
CA PRO A 12 -3.85 -2.92 1.47
C PRO A 12 -2.81 -1.80 1.41
N LEU A 13 -1.63 -2.00 1.99
CA LEU A 13 -0.55 -1.01 1.92
C LEU A 13 -0.13 -0.69 0.48
N ALA A 14 0.05 -1.70 -0.36
CA ALA A 14 0.44 -1.51 -1.76
C ALA A 14 -0.62 -0.71 -2.53
N LEU A 15 -1.90 -1.05 -2.34
CA LEU A 15 -3.01 -0.33 -2.95
C LEU A 15 -3.10 1.11 -2.46
N MET A 16 -2.91 1.35 -1.16
CA MET A 16 -2.95 2.69 -0.59
C MET A 16 -1.79 3.57 -1.07
N LEU A 17 -0.58 3.02 -1.13
CA LEU A 17 0.60 3.74 -1.64
C LEU A 17 0.47 4.06 -3.12
N CYS A 18 -0.03 3.11 -3.92
CA CYS A 18 -0.39 3.42 -5.30
C CYS A 18 -1.46 4.51 -5.30
N GLY A 19 -2.52 4.36 -4.49
CA GLY A 19 -3.58 5.35 -4.19
C GLY A 19 -3.06 6.79 -4.09
N LEU A 20 -2.09 6.98 -3.21
CA LEU A 20 -1.43 8.25 -2.98
C LEU A 20 -0.65 8.75 -4.20
N LEU A 21 0.00 7.85 -4.94
CA LEU A 21 0.67 8.20 -6.20
C LEU A 21 -0.33 8.75 -7.23
N ALA A 22 -1.51 8.12 -7.39
CA ALA A 22 -2.54 8.69 -8.28
C ALA A 22 -3.06 10.04 -7.80
N ALA A 23 -3.18 10.24 -6.48
CA ALA A 23 -3.65 11.52 -5.94
C ALA A 23 -2.68 12.68 -6.20
N ILE A 24 -1.37 12.40 -6.35
CA ILE A 24 -0.34 13.41 -6.54
C ILE A 24 -0.07 13.69 -8.03
N LEU A 25 -0.29 12.70 -8.90
CA LEU A 25 -0.04 12.85 -10.34
C LEU A 25 -1.16 13.69 -10.99
N PRO A 26 -0.83 14.72 -11.78
CA PRO A 26 -1.81 15.55 -12.50
C PRO A 26 -2.29 14.87 -13.79
N VAL A 27 -2.65 13.59 -13.70
CA VAL A 27 -3.09 12.75 -14.83
C VAL A 27 -4.32 11.98 -14.41
N ASP A 28 -5.28 11.78 -15.31
CA ASP A 28 -6.45 10.95 -15.04
C ASP A 28 -6.03 9.48 -14.84
N TRP A 29 -5.98 9.06 -13.58
CA TRP A 29 -5.58 7.72 -13.17
C TRP A 29 -6.45 6.62 -13.80
N ARG A 30 -7.70 6.93 -14.18
CA ARG A 30 -8.60 5.96 -14.82
C ARG A 30 -8.07 5.48 -16.17
N GLN A 31 -7.32 6.31 -16.88
CA GLN A 31 -6.72 5.96 -18.16
C GLN A 31 -5.56 4.96 -18.03
N TRP A 32 -4.97 4.83 -16.83
CA TRP A 32 -3.78 4.02 -16.56
C TRP A 32 -4.05 2.91 -15.54
N LEU A 33 -5.32 2.57 -15.33
CA LEU A 33 -5.80 1.68 -14.27
C LEU A 33 -5.12 0.30 -14.31
N VAL A 34 -4.89 -0.24 -15.51
CA VAL A 34 -4.18 -1.53 -15.68
C VAL A 34 -2.73 -1.44 -15.18
N LEU A 35 -2.01 -0.39 -15.55
CA LEU A 35 -0.62 -0.18 -15.11
C LEU A 35 -0.55 0.03 -13.60
N TYR A 36 -1.56 0.67 -13.02
CA TYR A 36 -1.68 0.88 -11.59
C TYR A 36 -1.92 -0.41 -10.80
N LEU A 37 -2.76 -1.30 -11.32
CA LEU A 37 -2.98 -2.63 -10.75
C LEU A 37 -1.71 -3.47 -10.85
N LEU A 38 -1.00 -3.43 -11.99
CA LEU A 38 0.27 -4.12 -12.16
C LEU A 38 1.33 -3.59 -11.17
N LEU A 39 1.43 -2.27 -11.01
CA LEU A 39 2.31 -1.65 -10.02
C LEU A 39 1.95 -2.10 -8.60
N SER A 40 0.66 -2.14 -8.28
CA SER A 40 0.17 -2.60 -6.97
C SER A 40 0.56 -4.05 -6.71
N VAL A 41 0.46 -4.93 -7.70
CA VAL A 41 0.86 -6.35 -7.59
C VAL A 41 2.38 -6.49 -7.41
N VAL A 42 3.18 -5.71 -8.14
CA VAL A 42 4.64 -5.70 -7.99
C VAL A 42 5.03 -5.21 -6.60
N LEU A 43 4.44 -4.10 -6.14
CA LEU A 43 4.71 -3.54 -4.83
C LEU A 43 4.26 -4.48 -3.71
N TRP A 44 3.11 -5.14 -3.87
CA TRP A 44 2.64 -6.15 -2.94
C TRP A 44 3.60 -7.34 -2.85
N SER A 45 4.07 -7.83 -4.00
CA SER A 45 5.06 -8.91 -4.07
C SER A 45 6.36 -8.51 -3.35
N ALA A 46 6.83 -7.28 -3.54
CA ALA A 46 7.99 -6.74 -2.83
C ALA A 46 7.76 -6.66 -1.31
N LEU A 47 6.56 -6.27 -0.84
CA LEU A 47 6.24 -6.24 0.57
C LEU A 47 6.20 -7.65 1.19
N ILE A 48 5.74 -8.66 0.44
CA ILE A 48 5.78 -10.07 0.88
C ILE A 48 7.22 -10.53 1.05
N THR A 49 8.10 -10.25 0.08
CA THR A 49 9.51 -10.65 0.17
C THR A 49 10.22 -9.91 1.31
N LEU A 50 10.00 -8.60 1.44
CA LEU A 50 10.53 -7.81 2.55
C LEU A 50 10.02 -8.30 3.91
N ALA A 51 8.76 -8.72 4.02
CA ALA A 51 8.21 -9.26 5.26
C ALA A 51 8.81 -10.63 5.65
N ALA A 52 9.41 -11.35 4.69
CA ALA A 52 10.05 -12.63 4.93
C ALA A 52 11.51 -12.51 5.42
N LEU A 53 12.18 -11.37 5.17
CA LEU A 53 13.58 -11.15 5.55
C LEU A 53 13.85 -11.08 7.07
N PRO A 54 13.01 -10.41 7.91
CA PRO A 54 13.37 -10.16 9.30
C PRO A 54 13.29 -11.40 10.20
N ALA A 55 14.30 -11.55 11.06
CA ALA A 55 14.39 -12.61 12.06
C ALA A 55 13.32 -12.53 13.17
N SER A 56 12.55 -11.44 13.26
CA SER A 56 11.42 -11.29 14.19
C SER A 56 10.13 -10.93 13.44
N HIS A 57 9.15 -11.85 13.46
CA HIS A 57 7.87 -11.69 12.76
C HIS A 57 6.96 -10.63 13.40
N TRP A 58 7.05 -10.45 14.72
CA TRP A 58 6.31 -9.43 15.45
C TRP A 58 6.71 -8.01 15.03
N ARG A 59 8.01 -7.74 14.87
CA ARG A 59 8.48 -6.42 14.39
C ARG A 59 7.95 -6.10 13.00
N THR A 60 7.94 -7.08 12.10
CA THR A 60 7.36 -6.94 10.75
C THR A 60 5.87 -6.59 10.83
N ALA A 61 5.11 -7.28 11.69
CA ALA A 61 3.69 -7.01 11.87
C ALA A 61 3.43 -5.57 12.36
N VAL A 62 4.17 -5.11 13.38
CA VAL A 62 4.04 -3.76 13.91
C VAL A 62 4.33 -2.72 12.84
N TRP A 63 5.39 -2.90 12.05
CA TRP A 63 5.72 -1.98 10.96
C TRP A 63 4.67 -1.94 9.87
N LEU A 64 4.15 -3.11 9.45
CA LEU A 64 3.10 -3.17 8.44
C LEU A 64 1.82 -2.52 8.94
N VAL A 65 1.40 -2.74 10.19
CA VAL A 65 0.22 -2.08 10.77
C VAL A 65 0.42 -0.56 10.85
N ALA A 66 1.57 -0.11 11.32
CA ALA A 66 1.88 1.32 11.41
C ALA A 66 1.89 1.98 10.02
N ALA A 67 2.51 1.35 9.03
CA ALA A 67 2.55 1.85 7.65
C ALA A 67 1.15 1.90 7.02
N ASN A 68 0.33 0.87 7.25
CA ASN A 68 -1.07 0.87 6.79
C ASN A 68 -1.85 2.02 7.43
N GLY A 69 -1.75 2.21 8.74
CA GLY A 69 -2.43 3.30 9.45
C GLY A 69 -1.98 4.67 8.95
N ALA A 70 -0.68 4.87 8.73
CA ALA A 70 -0.14 6.11 8.19
C ALA A 70 -0.64 6.38 6.76
N ALA A 71 -0.55 5.39 5.86
CA ALA A 71 -1.03 5.54 4.48
C ALA A 71 -2.54 5.83 4.43
N TRP A 72 -3.32 5.16 5.29
CA TRP A 72 -4.74 5.43 5.44
C TRP A 72 -5.02 6.88 5.83
N ILE A 73 -4.36 7.40 6.88
CA ILE A 73 -4.53 8.78 7.34
C ILE A 73 -4.20 9.77 6.22
N VAL A 74 -3.09 9.55 5.50
CA VAL A 74 -2.69 10.43 4.38
C VAL A 74 -3.71 10.36 3.25
N LEU A 75 -4.28 9.20 2.94
CA LEU A 75 -5.32 9.11 1.90
C LEU A 75 -6.55 9.96 2.21
N GLN A 76 -6.93 10.09 3.49
CA GLN A 76 -8.07 10.93 3.89
C GLN A 76 -7.86 12.41 3.53
N THR A 77 -6.62 12.88 3.40
CA THR A 77 -6.33 14.27 3.01
C THR A 77 -6.36 14.49 1.50
N THR A 78 -6.52 13.42 0.71
CA THR A 78 -6.58 13.50 -0.76
C THR A 78 -8.01 13.65 -1.27
N GLY A 79 -8.15 14.26 -2.45
CA GLY A 79 -9.45 14.37 -3.15
C GLY A 79 -10.01 13.03 -3.63
N LEU A 80 -9.27 11.92 -3.50
CA LEU A 80 -9.75 10.59 -3.85
C LEU A 80 -10.62 9.94 -2.76
N TYR A 81 -10.41 10.29 -1.49
CA TYR A 81 -11.04 9.57 -0.36
C TYR A 81 -11.66 10.44 0.72
N GLY A 82 -11.30 11.72 0.89
CA GLY A 82 -11.82 12.51 2.01
C GLY A 82 -11.87 14.02 1.86
N ALA A 83 -11.07 14.63 0.98
CA ALA A 83 -11.05 16.10 0.81
C ALA A 83 -12.13 16.66 -0.15
N ALA A 84 -13.06 15.82 -0.62
CA ALA A 84 -14.09 16.18 -1.60
C ALA A 84 -15.52 15.88 -1.11
N ALA A 85 -15.78 16.04 0.20
CA ALA A 85 -17.12 16.10 0.77
C ALA A 85 -17.44 17.55 1.20
#